data_AF-A0A8D6XR91-F1
#
_entry.id   AF-A0A8D6XR91-F1
#
_cell.length_a   1.000
_cell.length_b   1.000
_cell.length_c   1.000
_cell.angle_alpha   90.00
_cell.angle_beta   90.00
_cell.angle_gamma   90.00
#
_symmetry.space_group_name_H-M   'P 1'
#
loop_
_entity.id
_entity.type
_entity.pdbx_description
1 polymer ?
#
loop_
_entity_poly.entity_id
_entity_poly.type
_entity_poly.pdbx_seq_one_letter_code
_entity_poly.pdbx_strand_id
1 'polypeptide(L)'
;MHLFISDRQLLIACGAGEGLASVYQVPFASALFVLETLGVCWKLKNIIIILATTYVSAYCAKPIVGGHALYIVDKVTIDSSSFIQAIILALFVTPLAIIFEYFAKKASKHRITGKEILWTLPYTFMILGGLSAYLQFLWETDRF
;
A
#
# COMPACT_ATOMS: atom_id res chain seq x y z
N MET A 1 25.47 -3.30 -20.48
CA MET A 1 24.48 -2.20 -20.38
C MET A 1 24.78 -1.38 -19.13
N HIS A 2 25.38 -0.20 -19.29
CA HIS A 2 25.82 0.66 -18.19
C HIS A 2 24.69 1.67 -17.87
N LEU A 3 23.70 1.26 -17.08
CA LEU A 3 22.65 2.18 -16.63
C LEU A 3 23.27 3.24 -15.71
N PHE A 4 23.12 4.51 -16.08
CA PHE A 4 23.50 5.65 -15.25
C PHE A 4 22.77 5.57 -13.90
N ILE A 5 23.37 6.12 -12.84
CA ILE A 5 22.81 6.07 -11.47
C ILE A 5 21.35 6.56 -11.46
N SER A 6 21.03 7.57 -12.26
CA SER A 6 19.68 8.13 -12.39
C SER A 6 18.65 7.15 -12.97
N ASP A 7 19.04 6.31 -13.94
CA ASP A 7 18.11 5.34 -14.54
C ASP A 7 17.84 4.18 -13.60
N ARG A 8 18.83 3.77 -12.79
CA ARG A 8 18.63 2.75 -11.74
C ARG A 8 17.68 3.24 -10.65
N GLN A 9 17.82 4.50 -10.23
CA GLN A 9 16.90 5.12 -9.27
C GLN A 9 15.49 5.20 -9.83
N LEU A 10 15.34 5.58 -11.10
CA LEU A 10 14.05 5.58 -11.79
C LEU A 10 13.43 4.17 -11.81
N LEU A 11 14.22 3.14 -12.13
CA LEU A 11 13.73 1.76 -12.20
C LEU A 11 13.27 1.24 -10.82
N ILE A 12 14.03 1.51 -9.76
CA ILE A 12 13.67 1.16 -8.37
C ILE A 12 12.39 1.89 -7.97
N ALA A 13 12.27 3.17 -8.31
CA ALA A 13 11.12 3.99 -8.01
C ALA A 13 9.86 3.49 -8.76
N CYS A 14 9.98 3.14 -10.04
CA CYS A 14 8.90 2.53 -10.81
C CYS A 14 8.45 1.19 -10.20
N GLY A 15 9.39 0.31 -9.84
CA GLY A 15 9.04 -0.99 -9.23
C GLY A 15 8.34 -0.84 -7.88
N ALA A 16 8.74 0.14 -7.06
CA ALA A 16 8.06 0.45 -5.80
C ALA A 16 6.62 0.96 -6.02
N GLY A 17 6.40 1.83 -7.01
CA GLY A 17 5.07 2.34 -7.37
C GLY A 17 4.16 1.29 -7.99
N GLU A 18 4.71 0.43 -8.84
CA GLU A 18 3.99 -0.66 -9.49
C GLU A 18 3.39 -1.64 -8.48
N GLY A 19 4.15 -1.99 -7.43
CA GLY A 19 3.66 -2.85 -6.36
C GLY A 19 2.44 -2.27 -5.65
N LEU A 20 2.43 -0.96 -5.38
CA LEU A 20 1.27 -0.28 -4.78
C LEU A 20 0.07 -0.24 -5.74
N ALA A 21 0.30 -0.01 -7.03
CA ALA A 21 -0.78 0.13 -8.00
C ALA A 21 -1.45 -1.21 -8.35
N SER A 22 -0.70 -2.31 -8.37
CA SER A 22 -1.26 -3.64 -8.64
C SER A 22 -2.13 -4.14 -7.49
N VAL A 23 -1.70 -3.93 -6.24
CA VAL A 23 -2.45 -4.37 -5.05
C VAL A 23 -3.71 -3.52 -4.82
N TYR A 24 -3.59 -2.20 -4.97
CA TYR A 24 -4.67 -1.27 -4.61
C TYR A 24 -5.42 -0.69 -5.82
N GLN A 25 -5.04 -1.03 -7.05
CA GLN A 25 -5.66 -0.54 -8.29
C GLN A 25 -5.77 0.99 -8.40
N VAL A 26 -4.87 1.73 -7.75
CA VAL A 26 -4.86 3.20 -7.73
C VAL A 26 -3.63 3.74 -8.47
N PRO A 27 -3.61 3.67 -9.81
CA PRO A 27 -2.41 4.03 -10.57
C PRO A 27 -2.01 5.50 -10.42
N PHE A 28 -2.99 6.40 -10.22
CA PHE A 28 -2.71 7.81 -10.02
C PHE A 28 -2.07 8.10 -8.66
N ALA A 29 -2.60 7.52 -7.58
CA ALA A 29 -2.07 7.70 -6.24
C ALA A 29 -0.66 7.08 -6.11
N SER A 30 -0.44 5.90 -6.72
CA SER A 30 0.88 5.26 -6.72
C SER A 30 1.93 6.08 -7.49
N ALA A 31 1.57 6.70 -8.62
CA ALA A 31 2.48 7.58 -9.35
C ALA A 31 2.85 8.82 -8.52
N LEU A 32 1.88 9.46 -7.86
CA LEU A 32 2.14 10.59 -6.96
C LEU A 32 3.02 10.18 -5.77
N PHE A 33 2.74 9.03 -5.14
CA PHE A 33 3.56 8.50 -4.06
C PHE A 33 5.02 8.33 -4.47
N VAL A 34 5.28 7.78 -5.66
CA VAL A 34 6.64 7.63 -6.18
C VAL A 34 7.31 8.97 -6.43
N LEU A 35 6.59 9.94 -7.01
CA LEU A 35 7.16 11.25 -7.30
C LEU A 35 7.47 12.04 -6.01
N GLU A 36 6.58 11.99 -5.02
CA GLU A 36 6.71 12.73 -3.77
C GLU A 36 7.67 12.07 -2.78
N THR A 37 7.55 10.76 -2.57
CA THR A 37 8.31 10.04 -1.53
C THR A 37 9.69 9.60 -1.99
N LEU A 38 9.84 9.17 -3.25
CA LEU A 38 11.14 8.72 -3.78
C LEU A 38 11.95 9.84 -4.45
N GLY A 39 11.37 11.05 -4.56
CA GLY A 39 12.09 12.25 -4.97
C GLY A 39 12.76 12.13 -6.35
N VAL A 40 12.19 11.32 -7.24
CA VAL A 40 12.68 11.22 -8.62
C VAL A 40 12.58 12.60 -9.25
N CYS A 41 13.72 13.13 -9.72
CA CYS A 41 13.83 14.46 -10.30
C CYS A 41 12.62 14.76 -11.21
N TRP A 42 11.94 15.90 -10.96
CA TRP A 42 10.74 16.39 -11.65
C TRP A 42 11.01 16.69 -13.13
N LYS A 43 11.36 15.65 -13.89
CA LYS A 43 11.49 15.68 -15.33
C LYS A 43 10.22 15.09 -15.90
N LEU A 44 9.55 15.83 -16.78
CA LEU A 44 8.33 15.40 -17.49
C LEU A 44 8.46 13.99 -18.09
N LYS A 45 9.65 13.64 -18.61
CA LYS A 45 9.96 12.30 -19.12
C LYS A 45 9.76 11.19 -18.07
N ASN A 46 10.22 11.40 -16.83
CA ASN A 46 10.13 10.41 -15.76
C ASN A 46 8.68 10.25 -15.28
N ILE A 47 7.94 11.36 -15.20
CA ILE A 47 6.51 11.36 -14.84
C ILE A 47 5.70 10.53 -15.83
N ILE A 48 5.92 10.73 -17.13
CA ILE A 48 5.21 9.97 -18.19
C ILE A 48 5.53 8.47 -18.10
N ILE A 49 6.80 8.12 -17.86
CA ILE A 49 7.22 6.72 -17.74
C ILE A 49 6.59 6.06 -16.50
N ILE A 50 6.58 6.74 -15.35
CA ILE A 50 5.97 6.22 -14.11
C ILE A 50 4.45 6.06 -14.29
N LEU A 51 3.78 7.05 -14.89
CA LEU A 51 2.34 6.95 -15.15
C LEU A 51 2.02 5.81 -16.12
N ALA A 52 2.76 5.68 -17.21
CA ALA A 52 2.55 4.62 -18.18
C ALA A 52 2.76 3.22 -17.56
N THR A 53 3.86 3.01 -16.83
CA THR A 53 4.17 1.73 -16.18
C THR A 53 3.13 1.36 -15.11
N THR A 54 2.79 2.33 -14.25
CA THR A 54 1.77 2.15 -13.22
C THR A 54 0.38 1.90 -13.80
N TYR A 55 0.02 2.59 -14.90
CA TYR A 55 -1.25 2.39 -15.60
C TYR A 55 -1.33 1.01 -16.26
N VAL A 56 -0.27 0.55 -16.92
CA VAL A 56 -0.19 -0.79 -17.50
C VAL A 56 -0.33 -1.85 -16.42
N SER A 57 0.34 -1.68 -15.28
CA SER A 57 0.23 -2.62 -14.15
C SER A 57 -1.19 -2.67 -13.56
N ALA A 58 -1.81 -1.51 -13.31
CA ALA A 58 -3.20 -1.46 -12.86
C ALA A 58 -4.17 -2.04 -13.90
N TYR A 59 -3.91 -1.84 -15.20
CA TYR A 59 -4.68 -2.45 -16.28
C TYR A 59 -4.53 -3.98 -16.32
N CYS A 60 -3.34 -4.50 -16.02
CA CYS A 60 -3.09 -5.93 -15.88
C CYS A 60 -3.74 -6.53 -14.62
N ALA A 61 -3.88 -5.75 -13.54
CA ALA A 61 -4.53 -6.17 -12.30
C ALA A 61 -6.08 -6.13 -12.38
N LYS A 62 -6.64 -5.21 -13.19
CA LYS A 62 -8.08 -5.07 -13.43
C LYS A 62 -8.83 -6.37 -13.81
N PRO A 63 -8.32 -7.25 -14.69
CA PRO A 63 -9.02 -8.50 -15.04
C PRO A 63 -9.05 -9.54 -13.91
N ILE A 64 -8.14 -9.45 -12.92
CA ILE A 64 -8.05 -10.41 -11.81
C ILE A 64 -8.97 -10.05 -10.63
N VAL A 65 -9.28 -8.76 -10.43
CA VAL A 65 -10.02 -8.31 -9.23
C VAL A 65 -11.53 -8.09 -9.49
N GLY A 66 -11.99 -8.21 -10.73
CA GLY A 66 -13.40 -8.04 -11.05
C GLY A 66 -13.86 -6.57 -11.05
N GLY A 67 -14.81 -6.23 -11.93
CA GLY A 67 -15.21 -4.87 -12.25
C GLY A 67 -15.98 -4.09 -11.17
N HIS A 68 -15.76 -4.35 -9.90
CA HIS A 68 -16.37 -3.61 -8.80
C HIS A 68 -15.30 -2.86 -7.99
N ALA A 69 -15.40 -1.53 -7.97
CA ALA A 69 -14.69 -0.71 -7.00
C ALA A 69 -15.04 -1.22 -5.59
N LEU A 70 -14.03 -1.57 -4.80
CA LEU A 70 -14.16 -2.12 -3.44
C LEU A 70 -14.91 -1.18 -2.46
N TYR A 71 -15.21 0.04 -2.87
CA TYR A 71 -16.02 0.99 -2.13
C TYR A 71 -16.79 1.88 -3.13
N ILE A 72 -18.08 1.62 -3.31
CA ILE A 72 -18.98 2.59 -3.92
C ILE A 72 -19.29 3.60 -2.81
N VAL A 73 -18.46 4.65 -2.71
CA VAL A 73 -18.75 5.79 -1.86
C VAL A 73 -19.82 6.60 -2.59
N ASP A 74 -21.06 6.48 -2.14
CA ASP A 74 -22.14 7.36 -2.58
C ASP A 74 -21.73 8.82 -2.38
N LYS A 75 -22.17 9.69 -3.30
CA LYS A 75 -21.67 11.06 -3.47
C LYS A 75 -21.86 11.86 -2.16
N VAL A 76 -20.82 11.95 -1.32
CA VAL A 76 -20.84 12.83 -0.15
C VAL A 76 -20.86 14.26 -0.68
N THR A 77 -22.02 14.91 -0.52
CA THR A 77 -22.17 16.34 -0.75
C THR A 77 -21.15 17.09 0.09
N ILE A 78 -20.26 17.82 -0.57
CA ILE A 78 -19.20 18.62 0.06
C ILE A 78 -19.89 19.82 0.72
N ASP A 79 -20.34 19.62 1.96
CA ASP A 79 -20.84 20.66 2.84
C ASP A 79 -19.69 21.16 3.74
N SER A 80 -19.70 22.44 4.12
CA SER A 80 -18.67 23.05 4.98
C SER A 80 -18.50 22.30 6.32
N SER A 81 -19.56 21.65 6.83
CA SER A 81 -19.50 20.84 8.04
C SER A 81 -18.70 19.54 7.87
N SER A 82 -18.79 18.89 6.71
CA SER A 82 -18.01 17.69 6.39
C SER A 82 -16.52 17.95 6.24
N PHE A 83 -16.12 19.17 5.83
CA PHE A 83 -14.72 19.57 5.74
C PHE A 83 -14.05 19.65 7.12
N ILE A 84 -14.74 20.22 8.11
CA ILE A 84 -14.24 20.33 9.49
C ILE A 84 -14.10 18.93 10.11
N GLN A 85 -15.05 18.03 9.84
CA GLN A 85 -14.95 16.62 10.29
C GLN A 85 -13.76 15.89 9.67
N ALA A 86 -13.47 16.11 8.38
CA ALA A 86 -12.30 15.54 7.72
C ALA A 86 -10.98 16.04 8.34
N ILE A 87 -10.90 17.31 8.72
CA ILE A 87 -9.74 17.88 9.43
C ILE A 87 -9.56 17.22 10.80
N ILE A 88 -10.64 17.10 11.58
CA ILE A 88 -10.58 16.45 12.91
C ILE A 88 -10.16 14.99 12.77
N LEU A 89 -10.70 14.27 11.78
CA LEU A 89 -10.33 12.89 11.50
C LEU A 89 -8.85 12.79 11.10
N ALA A 90 -8.38 13.64 10.20
CA ALA A 90 -6.97 13.68 9.80
C ALA A 90 -6.06 13.97 10.99
N LEU A 91 -6.45 14.91 11.87
CA LEU A 91 -5.71 15.24 13.09
C LEU A 91 -5.62 14.07 14.07
N PHE A 92 -6.61 13.18 14.10
CA PHE A 92 -6.59 12.00 14.97
C PHE A 92 -5.91 10.78 14.32
N VAL A 93 -6.07 10.60 13.02
CA VAL A 93 -5.45 9.52 12.25
C VAL A 93 -3.93 9.72 12.15
N THR A 94 -3.46 10.97 12.01
CA THR A 94 -2.03 11.28 11.91
C THR A 94 -1.20 10.82 13.13
N PRO A 95 -1.54 11.15 14.39
CA PRO A 95 -0.80 10.67 15.55
C PRO A 95 -0.91 9.15 15.70
N LEU A 96 -2.05 8.55 15.35
CA LEU A 96 -2.20 7.09 15.33
C LEU A 96 -1.22 6.44 14.33
N ALA A 97 -1.10 7.02 13.13
CA ALA A 97 -0.15 6.57 12.11
C ALA A 97 1.31 6.72 12.58
N ILE A 98 1.65 7.82 13.26
CA ILE A 98 2.99 8.03 13.83
C ILE A 98 3.30 6.98 14.92
N ILE A 99 2.34 6.70 15.80
CA ILE A 99 2.49 5.67 16.84
C ILE A 99 2.72 4.30 16.17
N PHE A 100 1.90 3.94 15.18
CA PHE A 100 2.06 2.70 14.44
C PHE A 100 3.42 2.62 13.74
N GLU A 101 3.86 3.69 13.10
CA GLU A 101 5.18 3.75 12.46
C GLU A 101 6.31 3.57 13.49
N TYR A 102 6.19 4.19 14.66
CA TYR A 102 7.15 4.01 15.75
C TYR A 102 7.21 2.56 16.22
N PHE A 103 6.06 1.91 16.43
CA PHE A 103 5.99 0.49 16.78
C PHE A 103 6.54 -0.41 15.68
N ALA A 104 6.19 -0.15 14.42
CA ALA A 104 6.68 -0.89 13.26
C ALA A 104 8.20 -0.77 13.13
N LYS A 105 8.77 0.43 13.31
CA LYS A 105 10.22 0.66 13.34
C LYS A 105 10.88 -0.08 14.50
N LYS A 106 10.28 -0.04 15.70
CA LYS A 106 10.78 -0.73 16.88
C LYS A 106 10.76 -2.26 16.70
N ALA A 107 9.69 -2.80 16.12
CA ALA A 107 9.56 -4.21 15.77
C ALA A 107 10.55 -4.61 14.66
N SER A 108 10.71 -3.77 13.63
CA SER A 108 11.66 -4.01 12.55
C SER A 108 13.12 -3.95 13.03
N LYS A 109 13.41 -3.22 14.12
CA LYS A 109 14.74 -3.22 14.77
C LYS A 109 15.04 -4.55 15.49
N HIS A 110 14.01 -5.25 15.96
CA HIS A 110 14.10 -6.60 16.52
C HIS A 110 13.94 -7.71 15.46
N ARG A 111 13.92 -7.36 14.18
CA ARG A 111 13.74 -8.32 13.09
C ARG A 111 14.95 -9.25 13.01
N ILE A 112 14.72 -10.51 13.37
CA ILE A 112 15.68 -11.61 13.21
C ILE A 112 16.05 -11.67 11.74
N THR A 113 17.30 -11.32 11.38
CA THR A 113 17.83 -11.29 10.00
C THR A 113 18.79 -12.47 9.73
N GLY A 114 18.76 -13.48 10.61
CA GLY A 114 19.56 -14.70 10.48
C GLY A 114 18.90 -15.77 9.59
N LYS A 115 19.56 -16.93 9.47
CA LYS A 115 19.03 -18.13 8.78
C LYS A 115 17.72 -18.65 9.38
N GLU A 116 17.38 -18.21 10.60
CA GLU A 116 16.14 -18.53 11.31
C GLU A 116 14.88 -17.96 10.63
N ILE A 117 14.99 -16.93 9.78
CA ILE A 117 13.85 -16.43 8.98
C ILE A 117 13.17 -17.57 8.20
N LEU A 118 13.96 -18.49 7.63
CA LEU A 118 13.45 -19.58 6.81
C LEU A 118 12.49 -20.51 7.56
N TRP A 119 12.63 -20.62 8.89
CA TRP A 119 11.74 -21.42 9.74
C TRP A 119 10.68 -20.58 10.45
N THR A 120 11.01 -19.35 10.82
CA THR A 120 10.06 -18.43 11.45
C THR A 120 8.96 -18.02 10.47
N LEU A 121 9.24 -17.86 9.18
CA LEU A 121 8.26 -17.48 8.17
C LEU A 121 7.10 -18.50 8.02
N PRO A 122 7.36 -19.82 7.79
CA PRO A 122 6.29 -20.80 7.72
C PRO A 122 5.57 -20.98 9.05
N TYR A 123 6.29 -20.90 10.18
CA TYR A 123 5.68 -21.00 11.51
C TYR A 123 4.69 -19.87 11.78
N THR A 124 5.07 -18.63 11.46
CA THR A 124 4.20 -17.47 11.63
C THR A 124 3.01 -17.55 10.68
N PHE A 125 3.21 -18.02 9.45
CA PHE A 125 2.13 -18.22 8.48
C PHE A 125 1.12 -19.30 8.94
N MET A 126 1.62 -20.38 9.54
CA MET A 126 0.78 -21.45 10.07
C MET A 126 -0.04 -20.99 11.28
N ILE A 127 0.55 -20.21 12.20
CA ILE A 127 -0.18 -19.61 13.32
C ILE A 127 -1.22 -18.61 12.81
N LEU A 128 -0.84 -17.74 11.87
CA LEU A 128 -1.75 -16.72 11.34
C LEU A 128 -2.92 -17.36 10.58
N GLY A 129 -2.66 -18.40 9.78
CA GLY A 129 -3.68 -19.19 9.09
C GLY A 129 -4.58 -19.99 10.04
N GLY A 130 -4.03 -20.52 11.13
CA GLY A 130 -4.83 -21.16 12.17
C GLY A 130 -5.72 -20.17 12.92
N LEU A 131 -5.18 -18.99 13.26
CA LEU A 131 -5.91 -17.94 13.94
C LEU A 131 -7.01 -17.33 13.05
N SER A 132 -6.76 -17.15 11.75
CA SER A 132 -7.77 -16.66 10.81
C SER A 132 -8.92 -17.66 10.66
N ALA A 133 -8.62 -18.96 10.55
CA ALA A 133 -9.65 -20.00 10.51
C ALA A 133 -10.48 -20.05 11.79
N TYR A 134 -9.85 -19.87 12.96
CA TYR A 134 -10.54 -19.84 14.25
C TYR A 134 -11.45 -18.61 14.40
N LEU A 135 -10.97 -17.41 14.02
CA LEU A 135 -11.78 -16.19 14.06
C LEU A 135 -12.96 -16.25 13.07
N GLN A 136 -12.74 -16.80 11.88
CA GLN A 136 -13.81 -17.01 10.91
C GLN A 136 -14.87 -17.98 11.47
N PHE A 137 -14.44 -19.04 12.14
CA PHE A 137 -15.32 -20.02 12.78
C PHE A 137 -16.11 -19.43 13.96
N LEU A 138 -15.46 -18.61 14.81
CA LEU A 138 -16.12 -17.92 15.93
C LEU A 138 -17.20 -16.95 15.41
N TRP A 139 -16.88 -16.18 14.37
CA TRP A 139 -17.82 -15.23 13.77
C TRP A 139 -19.04 -15.89 13.10
N GLU A 140 -18.90 -17.12 12.59
CA GLU A 140 -20.01 -17.89 12.02
C GLU A 140 -20.89 -18.56 13.11
N THR A 141 -20.35 -18.79 14.31
CA THR A 141 -21.07 -19.46 15.41
C THR A 141 -21.99 -18.50 16.17
N ASP A 142 -21.66 -17.20 16.24
CA ASP A 142 -22.47 -16.15 16.88
C ASP A 142 -23.63 -15.62 16.00
N ARG A 143 -23.82 -16.19 14.81
CA ARG A 143 -24.88 -15.82 13.84
C ARG A 143 -26.14 -16.69 13.90
N PHE A 144 -26.26 -17.57 14.90
CA PHE A 144 -27.45 -18.40 15.17
C PHE A 144 -28.03 -18.15 16.56
#